data_AF-A0A1J3IMI3-F1
#
_entry.id   AF-A0A1J3IMI3-F1
#
_cell.length_a   1.000
_cell.length_b   1.000
_cell.length_c   1.000
_cell.angle_alpha   90.00
_cell.angle_beta   90.00
_cell.angle_gamma   90.00
#
_symmetry.space_group_name_H-M   'P 1'
#
loop_
_entity.id
_entity.type
_entity.pdbx_description
1 polymer ?
#
loop_
_entity_poly.entity_id
_entity_poly.type
_entity_poly.pdbx_seq_one_letter_code
_entity_poly.pdbx_strand_id
1 'polypeptide(L)'
;MANLLDSTETMELVTAQKIEEAVKGILREADMDQMTEFKLRIAASAKLGFDLSETNYRKLVRDVLEAFLLSNPGDEAANGEESVPEMVAPAEKEKETGSGAA
;
A
#
# COMPACT_ATOMS: atom_id res chain seq x y z
N MET A 1 -19.83 33.86 15.25
CA MET A 1 -19.84 32.73 16.20
C MET A 1 -19.05 31.62 15.55
N ALA A 2 -17.82 31.35 16.02
CA ALA A 2 -17.03 30.26 15.46
C ALA A 2 -17.73 28.93 15.75
N ASN A 3 -17.83 28.10 14.72
CA ASN A 3 -18.67 26.91 14.69
C ASN A 3 -18.06 25.83 15.60
N LEU A 4 -18.74 25.50 16.72
CA LEU A 4 -18.30 24.47 17.67
C LEU A 4 -18.15 23.07 17.02
N LEU A 5 -18.79 22.85 15.87
CA LEU A 5 -18.70 21.62 15.08
C LEU A 5 -17.34 21.44 14.38
N ASP A 6 -16.63 22.54 14.09
CA ASP A 6 -15.33 22.49 13.41
C ASP A 6 -14.24 21.88 14.31
N SER A 7 -14.34 22.12 15.63
CA SER A 7 -13.39 21.59 16.62
C SER A 7 -13.54 20.08 16.89
N THR A 8 -14.73 19.50 16.68
CA THR A 8 -14.94 18.05 16.82
C THR A 8 -14.49 17.30 15.57
N GLU A 9 -14.73 17.87 14.39
CA GLU A 9 -14.34 17.28 13.11
C GLU A 9 -12.80 17.28 12.95
N THR A 10 -12.14 18.37 13.35
CA THR A 10 -10.67 18.43 13.39
C THR A 10 -10.04 17.41 14.33
N MET A 11 -10.64 17.16 15.49
CA MET A 11 -10.17 16.15 16.46
C MET A 11 -10.30 14.71 15.91
N GLU A 12 -11.39 14.41 15.19
CA GLU A 12 -11.62 13.11 14.56
C GLU A 12 -10.61 12.86 13.43
N LEU A 13 -10.38 13.85 12.57
CA LEU A 13 -9.37 13.78 11.51
C LEU A 13 -7.96 13.57 12.07
N VAL A 14 -7.60 14.29 13.14
CA VAL A 14 -6.31 14.11 13.83
C VAL A 14 -6.19 12.69 14.39
N THR A 15 -7.28 12.11 14.88
CA THR A 15 -7.30 10.73 15.39
C THR A 15 -7.11 9.72 14.27
N ALA A 16 -7.82 9.88 13.15
CA ALA A 16 -7.67 9.03 11.97
C ALA A 16 -6.24 9.05 11.42
N GLN A 17 -5.62 10.23 11.31
CA GLN A 17 -4.23 10.37 10.85
C GLN A 17 -3.24 9.65 11.77
N LYS A 18 -3.42 9.76 13.11
CA LYS A 18 -2.57 9.04 14.07
C LYS A 18 -2.70 7.53 13.93
N ILE A 19 -3.91 7.03 13.67
CA ILE A 19 -4.14 5.61 13.43
C ILE A 19 -3.43 5.17 12.15
N GLU A 20 -3.59 5.92 11.06
CA GLU A 20 -2.94 5.63 9.78
C GLU A 20 -1.41 5.58 9.90
N GLU A 21 -0.80 6.57 10.53
CA GLU A 21 0.65 6.63 10.75
C GLU A 21 1.14 5.46 11.62
N ALA A 22 0.42 5.13 12.68
CA ALA A 22 0.76 4.00 13.55
C ALA A 22 0.68 2.67 12.79
N VAL A 23 -0.39 2.45 12.01
CA VAL A 23 -0.60 1.25 11.20
C VAL A 23 0.48 1.12 10.13
N LYS A 24 0.76 2.16 9.35
CA LYS A 24 1.83 2.17 8.34
C LYS A 24 3.21 1.93 8.95
N GLY A 25 3.47 2.47 10.15
CA GLY A 25 4.71 2.23 10.86
C GLY A 25 4.88 0.75 11.24
N ILE A 26 3.83 0.11 11.75
CA ILE A 26 3.85 -1.32 12.08
C ILE A 26 4.03 -2.17 10.82
N LEU A 27 3.30 -1.87 9.73
CA LEU A 27 3.38 -2.65 8.49
C LEU A 27 4.76 -2.62 7.82
N ARG A 28 5.48 -1.50 7.92
CA ARG A 28 6.85 -1.37 7.40
C ARG A 28 7.87 -2.26 8.12
N GLU A 29 7.62 -2.58 9.38
CA GLU A 29 8.54 -3.37 10.22
C GLU A 29 8.04 -4.82 10.42
N ALA A 30 6.82 -5.11 9.96
CA ALA A 30 6.16 -6.38 10.18
C ALA A 30 6.66 -7.47 9.22
N ASP A 31 6.72 -8.70 9.75
CA ASP A 31 6.71 -9.89 8.91
C ASP A 31 5.31 -10.06 8.29
N MET A 32 5.20 -9.74 6.99
CA MET A 32 3.92 -9.73 6.29
C MET A 32 3.32 -11.12 6.07
N ASP A 33 4.11 -12.19 6.14
CA ASP A 33 3.60 -13.56 6.04
C ASP A 33 2.85 -13.98 7.30
N GLN A 34 3.20 -13.37 8.43
CA GLN A 34 2.59 -13.65 9.74
C GLN A 34 1.60 -12.58 10.18
N MET A 35 1.62 -11.40 9.57
CA MET A 35 0.79 -10.28 9.94
C MET A 35 -0.66 -10.48 9.47
N THR A 36 -1.62 -10.16 10.34
CA THR A 36 -3.05 -10.16 10.03
C THR A 36 -3.68 -8.85 10.48
N GLU A 37 -4.82 -8.46 9.91
CA GLU A 37 -5.57 -7.28 10.37
C GLU A 37 -5.80 -7.31 11.88
N PHE A 38 -6.10 -8.48 12.44
CA PHE A 38 -6.29 -8.63 13.89
C PHE A 38 -5.01 -8.29 14.67
N LYS A 39 -3.86 -8.89 14.32
CA LYS A 39 -2.59 -8.61 15.01
C LYS A 39 -2.17 -7.15 14.85
N LEU A 40 -2.36 -6.59 13.67
CA LEU A 40 -2.10 -5.19 13.34
C LEU A 40 -2.92 -4.25 14.21
N ARG A 41 -4.22 -4.52 14.36
CA ARG A 41 -5.12 -3.74 15.21
C ARG A 41 -4.69 -3.77 16.67
N ILE A 42 -4.34 -4.94 17.22
CA ILE A 42 -3.84 -5.07 18.59
C ILE A 42 -2.55 -4.27 18.80
N ALA A 43 -1.59 -4.37 17.87
CA ALA A 43 -0.34 -3.62 17.95
C ALA A 43 -0.56 -2.10 17.86
N ALA A 44 -1.44 -1.65 16.96
CA ALA A 44 -1.78 -0.23 16.83
C ALA A 44 -2.54 0.29 18.06
N SER A 45 -3.49 -0.47 18.62
CA SER A 45 -4.16 -0.12 19.88
C SER A 45 -3.15 0.04 21.03
N ALA A 46 -2.20 -0.89 21.15
CA ALA A 46 -1.15 -0.81 22.17
C ALA A 46 -0.24 0.42 21.98
N LYS A 47 0.08 0.78 20.73
CA LYS A 47 0.91 1.94 20.40
C LYS A 47 0.20 3.28 20.66
N LEU A 48 -1.12 3.32 20.45
CA LEU A 48 -1.92 4.55 20.59
C LEU A 48 -2.52 4.72 21.99
N GLY A 49 -2.60 3.65 22.78
CA GLY A 49 -3.16 3.68 24.13
C GLY A 49 -4.69 3.65 24.18
N PHE A 50 -5.37 3.31 23.08
CA PHE A 50 -6.82 3.13 23.02
C PHE A 50 -7.21 2.00 22.07
N ASP A 51 -8.41 1.44 22.26
CA ASP A 51 -8.87 0.28 21.49
C ASP A 51 -9.42 0.67 20.12
N LEU A 52 -8.89 0.05 19.07
CA LEU A 52 -9.33 0.21 17.68
C LEU A 52 -10.41 -0.80 17.27
N SER A 53 -10.95 -1.59 18.19
CA SER A 53 -11.96 -2.61 17.90
C SER A 53 -13.34 -2.04 17.53
N GLU A 54 -13.57 -0.75 17.74
CA GLU A 54 -14.78 -0.06 17.25
C GLU A 54 -14.88 -0.11 15.72
N THR A 55 -16.10 -0.20 15.20
CA THR A 55 -16.37 -0.44 13.76
C THR A 55 -15.69 0.58 12.84
N ASN A 56 -15.65 1.86 13.24
CA ASN A 56 -15.07 2.94 12.43
C ASN A 56 -13.55 2.80 12.31
N TYR A 57 -12.86 2.57 13.42
CA TYR A 57 -11.40 2.39 13.43
C TYR A 57 -10.99 1.06 12.81
N ARG A 58 -11.79 0.00 13.00
CA ARG A 58 -11.57 -1.29 12.33
C ARG A 58 -11.60 -1.15 10.80
N LYS A 59 -12.56 -0.40 10.27
CA LYS A 59 -12.62 -0.13 8.82
C LYS A 59 -11.37 0.63 8.37
N LEU A 60 -10.96 1.67 9.10
CA LEU A 60 -9.77 2.44 8.79
C LEU A 60 -8.49 1.57 8.76
N VAL A 61 -8.26 0.75 9.77
CA VAL A 61 -7.09 -0.16 9.84
C VAL A 61 -7.07 -1.10 8.63
N ARG A 62 -8.23 -1.66 8.27
CA ARG A 62 -8.36 -2.54 7.11
C ARG A 62 -8.07 -1.80 5.80
N ASP A 63 -8.65 -0.62 5.61
CA ASP A 63 -8.48 0.17 4.38
C ASP A 63 -6.99 0.56 4.20
N VAL A 64 -6.28 0.91 5.28
CA VAL A 64 -4.84 1.20 5.26
C VAL A 64 -4.02 -0.06 4.94
N LEU A 65 -4.36 -1.21 5.52
CA LEU A 65 -3.70 -2.49 5.22
C LEU A 65 -3.89 -2.89 3.75
N GLU A 66 -5.12 -2.81 3.23
CA GLU A 66 -5.42 -3.09 1.83
C GLU A 66 -4.62 -2.17 0.91
N ALA A 67 -4.61 -0.86 1.18
CA ALA A 67 -3.81 0.11 0.40
C ALA A 67 -2.30 -0.18 0.46
N PHE A 68 -1.78 -0.58 1.62
CA PHE A 68 -0.37 -0.96 1.79
C PHE A 68 -0.03 -2.19 0.93
N LEU A 69 -0.87 -3.23 0.95
CA LEU A 69 -0.67 -4.43 0.14
C LEU A 69 -0.75 -4.13 -1.37
N LEU A 70 -1.66 -3.23 -1.77
CA LEU A 70 -1.78 -2.79 -3.16
C LEU A 70 -0.59 -1.96 -3.65
N SER A 71 0.16 -1.32 -2.74
CA SER A 71 1.28 -0.43 -3.08
C SER A 71 2.59 -1.15 -3.44
N ASN A 72 2.54 -2.47 -3.63
CA ASN A 72 3.67 -3.37 -3.92
C ASN A 72 4.91 -3.16 -3.03
N PRO A 73 4.96 -3.73 -1.82
CA PRO A 73 6.20 -3.75 -1.02
C PRO A 73 7.31 -4.64 -1.64
N GLY A 74 7.01 -5.37 -2.72
CA GLY A 74 7.92 -6.30 -3.39
C GLY A 74 9.00 -5.65 -4.28
N ASP A 75 8.93 -4.34 -4.56
CA ASP A 75 9.93 -3.63 -5.35
C ASP A 75 11.10 -3.06 -4.52
N GLU A 76 10.98 -2.99 -3.19
CA GLU A 76 12.03 -2.39 -2.34
C GLU A 76 13.01 -3.42 -1.74
N ALA A 77 12.85 -4.71 -2.07
CA ALA A 77 13.80 -5.78 -1.73
C ALA A 77 14.66 -6.25 -2.93
N ALA A 78 14.58 -5.59 -4.08
CA ALA A 78 15.38 -5.87 -5.26
C ALA A 78 16.17 -4.63 -5.70
N ASN A 79 17.01 -4.09 -4.81
CA ASN A 79 18.20 -3.36 -5.27
C ASN A 79 19.20 -4.39 -5.84
N GLY A 80 18.91 -4.79 -7.07
CA GLY A 80 19.65 -5.76 -7.86
C GLY A 80 19.09 -5.70 -9.27
N GLU A 81 19.39 -4.60 -9.95
CA GLU A 81 19.63 -4.49 -11.40
C GLU A 81 18.89 -5.52 -12.27
N GLU A 82 17.82 -5.10 -12.96
CA GLU A 82 17.77 -5.12 -14.43
C GLU A 82 16.43 -4.57 -14.92
N SER A 83 16.50 -3.43 -15.61
CA SER A 83 15.44 -2.96 -16.49
C SER A 83 15.36 -3.90 -17.69
N VAL A 84 14.22 -4.59 -17.88
CA VAL A 84 13.80 -5.01 -19.22
C VAL A 84 12.33 -4.65 -19.44
N PRO A 85 12.04 -3.53 -20.14
CA PRO A 85 10.75 -3.39 -20.80
C PRO A 85 10.86 -4.13 -22.13
N GLU A 86 10.56 -5.43 -22.18
CA GLU A 86 10.35 -6.08 -23.48
C GLU A 86 8.92 -5.81 -23.96
N MET A 87 8.79 -4.63 -24.58
CA MET A 87 7.73 -4.27 -25.52
C MET A 87 7.70 -5.30 -26.65
N VAL A 88 6.85 -6.31 -26.54
CA VAL A 88 6.46 -7.13 -27.71
C VAL A 88 5.19 -6.58 -28.34
N ALA A 89 5.39 -5.75 -29.36
CA ALA A 89 4.38 -5.41 -30.36
C ALA A 89 5.08 -5.29 -31.73
N PRO A 90 4.36 -5.40 -32.85
CA PRO A 90 3.92 -6.66 -33.45
C PRO A 90 4.72 -7.00 -34.71
N ALA A 91 4.71 -8.29 -35.08
CA ALA A 91 5.19 -8.77 -36.37
C ALA A 91 4.44 -8.10 -37.51
N GLU A 92 5.16 -7.47 -38.44
CA GLU A 92 4.86 -7.40 -39.87
C GLU A 92 6.03 -6.73 -40.61
N LYS A 93 6.76 -7.48 -41.46
CA LYS A 93 6.95 -7.07 -42.85
C LYS A 93 7.52 -8.19 -43.73
N GLU A 94 6.81 -8.33 -44.84
CA GLU A 94 7.10 -9.12 -46.02
C GLU A 94 8.32 -8.63 -46.82
N LYS A 95 8.68 -9.45 -47.80
CA LYS A 95 9.66 -9.29 -48.90
C LYS A 95 11.12 -9.48 -48.48
N GLU A 96 11.92 -10.27 -49.18
CA GLU A 96 12.27 -9.95 -50.55
C GLU A 96 12.72 -11.16 -51.40
N THR A 97 12.40 -11.00 -52.67
CA THR A 97 12.85 -11.67 -53.88
C THR A 97 14.37 -11.94 -53.95
N GLY A 98 14.72 -13.11 -54.47
CA GLY A 98 15.56 -13.25 -55.67
C GLY A 98 17.05 -12.88 -55.64
N SER A 99 17.87 -13.90 -55.97
CA SER A 99 18.98 -13.89 -56.94
C SER A 99 20.38 -14.17 -56.40
N GLY A 100 21.06 -15.15 -57.01
CA GLY A 100 22.48 -15.02 -57.35
C GLY A 100 23.46 -16.10 -56.88
N ALA A 101 23.74 -17.03 -57.79
CA ALA A 101 25.07 -17.53 -58.20
C ALA A 101 26.04 -18.17 -57.19
N ALA A 102 26.37 -19.44 -57.45
CA ALA A 102 27.75 -19.90 -57.71
C ALA A 102 27.70 -21.21 -58.53
#